data_AF-A0A661YNX7-F1
#
_entry.id   AF-A0A661YNX7-F1
#
_cell.length_a   1.000
_cell.length_b   1.000
_cell.length_c   1.000
_cell.angle_alpha   90.00
_cell.angle_beta   90.00
_cell.angle_gamma   90.00
#
_symmetry.space_group_name_H-M   'P 1'
#
loop_
_entity.id
_entity.type
_entity.pdbx_description
1 polymer ?
#
loop_
_entity_poly.entity_id
_entity_poly.type
_entity_poly.pdbx_seq_one_letter_code
_entity_poly.pdbx_strand_id
1 'polypeptide(L)'
;SKLIKNEPIIFDFYKISFVRNFNGYIQIDNTKFDGANGILYFVEPKQVYTCNSANPWKGFEILIHHDIYEKHFSYKKINTYDFFSYEVNESLLLNKEEENMVNQLMEMAWQEFHKKRDGFSIPIILSYVSTLLNLSERFYARQFDTRKKLYNQMSNKFFELLKTYYLEHTEAKIVQQPTVQCFADKLAVTPNYLSDTIKHHTGKSALTIIHNFIIEEAKNKLKNTNLTVSEISYQLGFEYPNYFSRLFKRKTELSPTEYRKSVKSI
;
A
#
# COMPACT_ATOMS: atom_id res chain seq x y z
N SER A 1 -20.32 22.27 19.38
CA SER A 1 -19.02 21.87 18.81
C SER A 1 -19.06 22.09 17.30
N LYS A 2 -18.32 23.07 16.77
CA LYS A 2 -18.16 23.19 15.32
C LYS A 2 -17.19 22.09 14.89
N LEU A 3 -17.70 21.04 14.27
CA LEU A 3 -16.88 20.09 13.52
C LEU A 3 -16.03 20.91 12.54
N ILE A 4 -14.71 20.76 12.62
CA ILE A 4 -13.79 21.29 11.59
C ILE A 4 -14.13 20.50 10.31
N LYS A 5 -14.62 21.20 9.29
CA LYS A 5 -15.40 20.65 8.17
C LYS A 5 -14.58 19.79 7.18
N ASN A 6 -15.29 18.79 6.64
CA ASN A 6 -14.94 17.75 5.65
C ASN A 6 -14.55 18.23 4.23
N GLU A 7 -14.02 19.42 4.04
CA GLU A 7 -13.66 19.85 2.68
C GLU A 7 -12.31 19.26 2.26
N PRO A 8 -12.24 18.61 1.08
CA PRO A 8 -10.97 18.11 0.55
C PRO A 8 -10.04 19.29 0.26
N ILE A 9 -8.83 19.20 0.80
CA ILE A 9 -7.78 20.19 0.62
C ILE A 9 -6.68 19.56 -0.23
N ILE A 10 -6.18 20.32 -1.20
CA ILE A 10 -5.04 19.96 -2.02
C ILE A 10 -3.94 20.98 -1.73
N PHE A 11 -2.73 20.49 -1.42
CA PHE A 11 -1.57 21.33 -1.14
C PHE A 11 -0.52 21.16 -2.24
N ASP A 12 0.18 22.22 -2.60
CA ASP A 12 1.37 22.15 -3.49
C ASP A 12 2.69 22.01 -2.68
N PHE A 13 2.59 21.53 -1.44
CA PHE A 13 3.70 21.42 -0.49
C PHE A 13 3.85 19.97 -0.03
N TYR A 14 5.09 19.55 0.25
CA TYR A 14 5.31 18.40 1.12
C TYR A 14 4.91 18.79 2.53
N LYS A 15 4.04 17.99 3.15
CA LYS A 15 3.52 18.23 4.49
C LYS A 15 3.96 17.11 5.41
N ILE A 16 4.52 17.49 6.55
CA ILE A 16 4.86 16.60 7.64
C ILE A 16 4.04 17.02 8.85
N SER A 17 3.26 16.11 9.42
CA SER A 17 2.32 16.44 10.49
C SER A 17 2.44 15.46 11.65
N PHE A 18 2.70 16.01 12.83
CA PHE A 18 2.74 15.28 14.08
C PHE A 18 1.59 15.75 14.98
N VAL A 19 0.64 14.88 15.27
CA VAL A 19 -0.61 15.22 15.99
C VAL A 19 -0.78 14.38 17.24
N ARG A 20 -1.28 14.99 18.31
CA ARG A 20 -1.57 14.37 19.61
C ARG A 20 -2.99 14.68 20.07
N ASN A 21 -3.55 13.78 20.87
CA ASN A 21 -4.92 13.86 21.40
C ASN A 21 -5.95 14.02 20.28
N PHE A 22 -5.75 13.31 19.17
CA PHE A 22 -6.60 13.39 17.99
C PHE A 22 -7.79 12.46 18.15
N ASN A 23 -9.00 13.01 18.17
CA ASN A 23 -10.22 12.22 18.25
C ASN A 23 -11.03 12.40 16.98
N GLY A 24 -10.70 11.60 15.97
CA GLY A 24 -11.32 11.66 14.65
C GLY A 24 -10.52 10.84 13.64
N TYR A 25 -10.61 11.23 12.37
CA TYR A 25 -9.88 10.56 11.28
C TYR A 25 -9.19 11.57 10.37
N ILE A 26 -8.09 11.13 9.79
CA ILE A 26 -7.43 11.77 8.66
C ILE A 26 -7.57 10.84 7.48
N GLN A 27 -7.86 11.40 6.32
CA GLN A 27 -7.89 10.67 5.07
C GLN A 27 -7.05 11.38 4.03
N ILE A 28 -6.12 10.65 3.43
CA ILE A 28 -5.24 11.09 2.35
C ILE A 28 -5.56 10.20 1.16
N ASP A 29 -6.07 10.79 0.09
CA ASP A 29 -6.67 10.14 -1.06
C ASP A 29 -7.70 9.06 -0.62
N ASN A 30 -7.34 7.79 -0.82
CA ASN A 30 -8.19 6.64 -0.48
C ASN A 30 -7.85 6.00 0.88
N THR A 31 -6.80 6.48 1.56
CA THR A 31 -6.36 5.88 2.82
C THR A 31 -6.86 6.69 4.00
N LYS A 32 -7.58 6.02 4.90
CA LYS A 32 -8.16 6.63 6.09
C LYS A 32 -7.56 5.99 7.34
N PHE A 33 -7.14 6.82 8.29
CA PHE A 33 -6.59 6.38 9.56
C PHE A 33 -7.09 7.22 10.73
N ASP A 34 -7.09 6.59 11.90
CA ASP A 34 -7.47 7.17 13.19
C ASP A 34 -6.42 6.81 14.25
N GLY A 35 -6.45 7.52 15.38
CA GLY A 35 -5.54 7.25 16.49
C GLY A 35 -5.55 8.36 17.53
N ALA A 36 -5.74 7.97 18.79
CA ALA A 36 -5.81 8.92 19.91
C ALA A 36 -4.42 9.46 20.33
N ASN A 37 -3.38 8.63 20.17
CA ASN A 37 -2.05 8.87 20.73
C ASN A 37 -1.02 9.06 19.60
N GLY A 38 -0.33 10.21 19.60
CA GLY A 38 0.86 10.51 18.78
C GLY A 38 0.90 9.93 17.36
N ILE A 39 0.26 10.61 16.41
CA ILE A 39 0.29 10.23 14.99
C ILE A 39 1.30 11.09 14.23
N LEU A 40 2.22 10.46 13.49
CA LEU A 40 3.02 11.12 12.46
C LEU A 40 2.55 10.68 11.07
N TYR A 41 2.30 11.63 10.18
CA TYR A 41 1.91 11.37 8.80
C TYR A 41 2.50 12.38 7.83
N PHE A 42 2.52 11.97 6.56
CA PHE A 42 3.16 12.69 5.46
C PHE A 42 2.15 12.88 4.32
N VAL A 43 2.20 14.02 3.64
CA VAL A 43 1.40 14.29 2.44
C VAL A 43 2.31 14.88 1.37
N GLU A 44 2.24 14.34 0.17
CA GLU A 44 2.92 14.87 -1.01
C GLU A 44 2.13 16.00 -1.68
N PRO A 45 2.79 16.86 -2.47
CA PRO A 45 2.10 17.81 -3.33
C PRO A 45 1.02 17.12 -4.19
N LYS A 46 -0.14 17.77 -4.29
CA LYS A 46 -1.31 17.38 -5.09
C LYS A 46 -2.13 16.19 -4.55
N GLN A 47 -1.78 15.61 -3.41
CA GLN A 47 -2.64 14.63 -2.75
C GLN A 47 -3.88 15.29 -2.13
N VAL A 48 -5.00 14.58 -2.12
CA VAL A 48 -6.27 15.04 -1.55
C VAL A 48 -6.30 14.70 -0.06
N TYR A 49 -6.27 15.72 0.79
CA TYR A 49 -6.29 15.57 2.24
C TYR A 49 -7.64 15.99 2.81
N THR A 50 -8.19 15.17 3.71
CA THR A 50 -9.36 15.51 4.54
C THR A 50 -9.06 15.18 6.00
N CYS A 51 -9.54 16.01 6.91
CA CYS A 51 -9.40 15.80 8.34
C CYS A 51 -10.72 16.09 9.03
N ASN A 52 -11.16 15.16 9.88
CA ASN A 52 -12.33 15.33 10.71
C ASN A 52 -11.93 15.03 12.16
N SER A 53 -12.25 15.95 13.07
CA SER A 53 -12.06 15.71 14.50
C SER A 53 -13.23 16.23 15.31
N ALA A 54 -13.61 15.46 16.32
CA ALA A 54 -14.64 15.80 17.29
C ALA A 54 -14.16 16.89 18.27
N ASN A 55 -12.85 16.97 18.52
CA ASN A 55 -12.24 17.88 19.49
C ASN A 55 -11.01 18.59 18.90
N PRO A 56 -10.62 19.76 19.42
CA PRO A 56 -9.34 20.37 19.09
C PRO A 56 -8.17 19.45 19.43
N TRP A 57 -7.17 19.39 18.55
CA TRP A 57 -5.93 18.64 18.76
C TRP A 57 -4.71 19.55 18.86
N LYS A 58 -3.58 19.01 19.29
CA LYS A 58 -2.30 19.74 19.35
C LYS A 58 -1.26 19.00 18.52
N GLY A 59 -0.35 19.74 17.91
CA GLY A 59 0.64 19.14 17.03
C GLY A 59 1.58 20.15 16.39
N PHE A 60 2.48 19.63 15.58
CA PHE A 60 3.35 20.40 14.70
C PHE A 60 3.05 20.04 13.25
N GLU A 61 3.17 21.05 12.39
CA GLU A 61 3.05 20.89 10.95
C GLU A 61 4.20 21.65 10.29
N ILE A 62 4.92 20.97 9.40
CA ILE A 62 5.95 21.55 8.56
C ILE A 62 5.49 21.42 7.10
N LEU A 63 5.43 22.55 6.40
CA LEU A 63 5.13 22.63 4.97
C LEU A 63 6.40 23.03 4.24
N ILE A 64 6.83 22.21 3.28
CA ILE A 64 8.05 22.43 2.50
C ILE A 64 7.66 22.59 1.03
N HIS A 65 8.01 23.73 0.45
CA HIS A 65 7.78 23.98 -0.96
C HIS A 65 8.60 23.01 -1.80
N HIS A 66 8.02 22.50 -2.89
CA HIS A 66 8.65 21.52 -3.78
C HIS A 66 10.08 21.93 -4.18
N ASP A 67 10.30 23.18 -4.64
CA ASP A 67 11.63 23.69 -4.99
C ASP A 67 12.68 23.62 -3.86
N ILE A 68 12.27 23.85 -2.61
CA ILE A 68 13.18 23.76 -1.46
C ILE A 68 13.48 22.29 -1.19
N TYR A 69 12.46 21.45 -1.28
CA TYR A 69 12.60 20.01 -1.07
C TYR A 69 13.56 19.40 -2.10
N GLU A 70 13.37 19.66 -3.40
CA GLU A 70 14.22 19.11 -4.47
C GLU A 70 15.67 19.62 -4.43
N LYS A 71 15.89 20.89 -4.07
CA LYS A 71 17.24 21.47 -3.98
C LYS A 71 18.06 20.89 -2.83
N HIS A 72 17.40 20.54 -1.73
CA HIS A 72 18.08 20.10 -0.50
C HIS A 72 18.08 18.58 -0.29
N PHE A 73 17.04 17.89 -0.76
CA PHE A 73 16.97 16.43 -0.76
C PHE A 73 17.24 15.97 -2.20
N SER A 74 18.41 15.38 -2.46
CA SER A 74 18.74 14.84 -3.79
C SER A 74 17.62 13.94 -4.31
N TYR A 75 17.26 14.05 -5.60
CA TYR A 75 16.27 13.20 -6.27
C TYR A 75 16.44 11.69 -6.01
N LYS A 76 17.66 11.21 -5.75
CA LYS A 76 17.94 9.81 -5.35
C LYS A 76 17.44 9.45 -3.94
N LYS A 77 17.34 10.41 -3.01
CA LYS A 77 16.74 10.22 -1.67
C LYS A 77 15.22 10.42 -1.67
N ILE A 78 14.68 11.11 -2.68
CA ILE A 78 13.25 11.37 -2.82
C ILE A 78 12.49 10.07 -3.14
N ASN A 79 13.05 9.22 -4.01
CA ASN A 79 12.49 7.91 -4.33
C ASN A 79 12.85 6.79 -3.33
N THR A 80 13.57 7.08 -2.24
CA THR A 80 13.88 6.06 -1.20
C THR A 80 12.93 6.08 -0.02
N TYR A 81 12.20 7.19 0.20
CA TYR A 81 11.23 7.27 1.29
C TYR A 81 9.87 6.79 0.79
N ASP A 82 9.66 5.47 0.81
CA ASP A 82 8.42 4.80 0.36
C ASP A 82 7.14 5.26 1.10
N PHE A 83 7.28 6.02 2.20
CA PHE A 83 6.15 6.61 2.94
C PHE A 83 5.62 7.93 2.39
N PHE A 84 6.33 8.57 1.45
CA PHE A 84 5.76 9.65 0.65
C PHE A 84 5.04 9.09 -0.58
N SER A 85 5.55 7.99 -1.14
CA SER A 85 4.90 7.33 -2.25
C SER A 85 3.59 6.65 -1.80
N TYR A 86 2.64 6.57 -2.73
CA TYR A 86 1.30 6.01 -2.56
C TYR A 86 1.25 4.60 -1.93
N GLU A 87 2.38 3.88 -1.89
CA GLU A 87 2.52 2.47 -1.48
C GLU A 87 2.55 2.27 0.06
N VAL A 88 2.71 3.33 0.87
CA VAL A 88 2.80 3.21 2.36
C VAL A 88 2.02 4.32 3.08
N ASN A 89 0.82 4.67 2.62
CA ASN A 89 0.01 5.73 3.24
C ASN A 89 -0.68 5.32 4.56
N GLU A 90 -0.06 4.46 5.37
CA GLU A 90 -0.50 4.24 6.75
C GLU A 90 0.14 5.27 7.68
N SER A 91 -0.66 5.78 8.61
CA SER A 91 -0.13 6.66 9.64
C SER A 91 0.86 5.92 10.55
N LEU A 92 1.95 6.60 10.87
CA LEU A 92 2.93 6.08 11.78
C LEU A 92 2.46 6.31 13.22
N LEU A 93 2.19 5.20 13.91
CA LEU A 93 1.79 5.20 15.32
C LEU A 93 3.05 5.15 16.18
N LEU A 94 3.33 6.24 16.87
CA LEU A 94 4.51 6.39 17.69
C LEU A 94 4.30 5.77 19.06
N ASN A 95 5.30 5.03 19.54
CA ASN A 95 5.37 4.71 20.96
C ASN A 95 5.83 5.95 21.76
N LYS A 96 5.82 5.87 23.10
CA LYS A 96 6.12 7.05 23.95
C LYS A 96 7.54 7.61 23.74
N GLU A 97 8.51 6.75 23.51
CA GLU A 97 9.90 7.14 23.28
C GLU A 97 10.04 7.86 21.92
N GLU A 98 9.46 7.28 20.88
CA GLU A 98 9.46 7.85 19.52
C GLU A 98 8.69 9.17 19.46
N GLU A 99 7.55 9.26 20.16
CA GLU A 99 6.77 10.49 20.31
C GLU A 99 7.63 11.62 20.90
N ASN A 100 8.44 11.32 21.93
CA ASN A 100 9.32 12.31 22.54
C ASN A 100 10.43 12.75 21.57
N MET A 101 11.04 11.82 20.82
CA MET A 101 12.06 12.13 19.81
C MET A 101 11.51 13.04 18.70
N VAL A 102 10.34 12.69 18.15
CA VAL A 102 9.66 13.48 17.12
C VAL A 102 9.29 14.85 17.65
N ASN A 103 8.74 14.94 18.87
CA ASN A 103 8.39 16.22 19.48
C ASN A 103 9.62 17.13 19.65
N GLN A 104 10.76 16.60 20.07
CA GLN A 104 11.99 17.38 20.22
C GLN A 104 12.48 17.93 18.87
N LEU A 105 12.52 17.12 17.83
CA LEU A 105 12.94 17.57 16.49
C LEU A 105 12.00 18.65 15.93
N MET A 106 10.69 18.45 16.10
CA MET A 106 9.67 19.42 15.66
C MET A 106 9.78 20.74 16.41
N GLU A 107 9.98 20.69 17.73
CA GLU A 107 10.17 21.87 18.56
C GLU A 107 11.46 22.62 18.17
N MET A 108 12.57 21.92 17.94
CA MET A 108 13.82 22.53 17.48
C MET A 108 13.65 23.23 16.12
N ALA A 109 12.96 22.59 15.18
CA ALA A 109 12.63 23.20 13.88
C ALA A 109 11.72 24.43 14.04
N TRP A 110 10.71 24.35 14.91
CA TRP A 110 9.80 25.45 15.19
C TRP A 110 10.52 26.65 15.82
N GLN A 111 11.40 26.40 16.80
CA GLN A 111 12.21 27.44 17.43
C GLN A 111 13.16 28.09 16.44
N GLU A 112 13.87 27.30 15.63
CA GLU A 112 14.76 27.81 14.58
C GLU A 112 14.02 28.68 13.57
N PHE A 113 12.81 28.29 13.17
CA PHE A 113 11.97 29.06 12.25
C PHE A 113 11.57 30.45 12.80
N HIS A 114 11.42 30.58 14.11
CA HIS A 114 11.05 31.83 14.77
C HIS A 114 12.24 32.70 15.20
N LYS A 115 13.49 32.24 14.98
CA LYS A 115 14.67 33.08 15.18
C LYS A 115 14.75 34.17 14.11
N LYS A 116 15.59 35.17 14.36
CA LYS A 116 15.87 36.23 13.37
C LYS A 116 16.39 35.59 12.10
N ARG A 117 15.71 35.83 10.99
CA ARG A 117 16.06 35.24 9.68
C ARG A 117 17.48 35.59 9.27
N ASP A 118 18.28 34.56 9.10
CA ASP A 118 19.59 34.60 8.47
C ASP A 118 19.66 33.53 7.36
N GLY A 119 20.81 33.41 6.70
CA GLY A 119 21.02 32.41 5.64
C GLY A 119 21.17 30.97 6.16
N PHE A 120 21.15 30.74 7.48
CA PHE A 120 21.46 29.45 8.11
C PHE A 120 20.22 28.70 8.59
N SER A 121 19.14 29.41 8.96
CA SER A 121 17.95 28.77 9.53
C SER A 121 17.31 27.73 8.61
N ILE A 122 17.20 27.97 7.30
CA ILE A 122 16.60 26.99 6.36
C ILE A 122 17.43 25.69 6.32
N PRO A 123 18.76 25.73 6.05
CA PRO A 123 19.59 24.52 6.14
C PRO A 123 19.48 23.77 7.48
N ILE A 124 19.44 24.49 8.60
CA ILE A 124 19.32 23.89 9.94
C ILE A 124 17.98 23.18 10.10
N ILE A 125 16.86 23.82 9.75
CA ILE A 125 15.52 23.22 9.80
C ILE A 125 15.47 21.96 8.93
N LEU A 126 16.04 22.02 7.72
CA LEU A 126 16.06 20.88 6.81
C LEU A 126 16.92 19.72 7.33
N SER A 127 17.94 19.99 8.17
CA SER A 127 18.70 18.94 8.86
C SER A 127 17.86 18.21 9.92
N TYR A 128 16.99 18.93 10.64
CA TYR A 128 16.04 18.32 11.57
C TYR A 128 14.98 17.51 10.84
N VAL A 129 14.45 18.03 9.73
CA VAL A 129 13.54 17.29 8.85
C VAL A 129 14.21 16.02 8.33
N SER A 130 15.45 16.09 7.83
CA SER A 130 16.21 14.93 7.36
C SER A 130 16.34 13.86 8.44
N THR A 131 16.66 14.26 9.67
CA THR A 131 16.72 13.35 10.83
C THR A 131 15.36 12.72 11.11
N LEU A 132 14.29 13.51 11.07
CA LEU A 132 12.92 13.03 11.26
C LEU A 132 12.53 12.01 10.19
N LEU A 133 12.86 12.23 8.92
CA LEU A 133 12.58 11.30 7.83
C LEU A 133 13.31 9.95 8.03
N ASN A 134 14.60 9.99 8.39
CA ASN A 134 15.37 8.76 8.67
C ASN A 134 14.83 7.99 9.89
N LEU A 135 14.41 8.71 10.94
CA LEU A 135 13.77 8.07 12.10
C LEU A 135 12.42 7.46 11.70
N SER A 136 11.67 8.14 10.84
CA SER A 136 10.38 7.65 10.35
C SER A 136 10.54 6.34 9.57
N GLU A 137 11.56 6.19 8.71
CA GLU A 137 11.87 4.89 8.07
C GLU A 137 12.07 3.78 9.10
N ARG A 138 12.83 4.06 10.17
CA ARG A 138 13.10 3.09 11.24
C ARG A 138 11.81 2.72 11.99
N PHE A 139 10.96 3.70 12.27
CA PHE A 139 9.69 3.49 12.96
C PHE A 139 8.70 2.71 12.10
N TYR A 140 8.65 3.00 10.80
CA TYR A 140 7.89 2.22 9.83
C TYR A 140 8.37 0.77 9.84
N ALA A 141 9.68 0.51 9.71
CA ALA A 141 10.23 -0.86 9.77
C ALA A 141 9.81 -1.61 11.05
N ARG A 142 9.86 -0.97 12.22
CA ARG A 142 9.35 -1.53 13.48
C ARG A 142 7.85 -1.83 13.41
N GLN A 143 7.05 -0.89 12.93
CA GLN A 143 5.59 -1.04 12.83
C GLN A 143 5.25 -2.22 11.91
N PHE A 144 5.98 -2.39 10.80
CA PHE A 144 5.89 -3.55 9.91
C PHE A 144 6.28 -4.87 10.60
N ASP A 145 7.41 -4.92 11.29
CA ASP A 145 7.86 -6.11 12.01
C ASP A 145 6.90 -6.52 13.14
N THR A 146 6.36 -5.54 13.87
CA THR A 146 5.39 -5.78 14.94
C THR A 146 4.05 -6.28 14.37
N ARG A 147 3.66 -5.77 13.18
CA ARG A 147 2.46 -6.19 12.44
C ARG A 147 2.66 -7.47 11.63
N LYS A 148 3.86 -8.06 11.60
CA LYS A 148 4.16 -9.32 10.89
C LYS A 148 3.19 -10.46 11.23
N LYS A 149 2.66 -10.54 12.45
CA LYS A 149 1.58 -11.49 12.80
C LYS A 149 0.25 -11.20 12.08
N LEU A 150 -0.15 -9.93 11.97
CA LEU A 150 -1.35 -9.49 11.25
C LEU A 150 -1.17 -9.62 9.73
N TYR A 151 0.00 -9.25 9.20
CA TYR A 151 0.35 -9.45 7.78
C TYR A 151 0.41 -10.93 7.41
N ASN A 152 0.94 -11.79 8.28
CA ASN A 152 0.89 -13.24 8.09
C ASN A 152 -0.55 -13.76 8.09
N GLN A 153 -1.41 -13.27 8.99
CA GLN A 153 -2.84 -13.64 8.98
C GLN A 153 -3.56 -13.18 7.70
N MET A 154 -3.28 -11.97 7.22
CA MET A 154 -3.86 -11.45 5.97
C MET A 154 -3.37 -12.23 4.75
N SER A 155 -2.07 -12.51 4.69
CA SER A 155 -1.48 -13.31 3.61
C SER A 155 -2.06 -14.72 3.62
N ASN A 156 -2.17 -15.35 4.80
CA ASN A 156 -2.80 -16.66 4.96
C ASN A 156 -4.27 -16.63 4.51
N LYS A 157 -5.05 -15.63 4.92
CA LYS A 157 -6.44 -15.47 4.47
C LYS A 157 -6.54 -15.25 2.96
N PHE A 158 -5.63 -14.48 2.37
CA PHE A 158 -5.55 -14.31 0.91
C PHE A 158 -5.31 -15.66 0.21
N PHE A 159 -4.34 -16.45 0.66
CA PHE A 159 -4.06 -17.76 0.08
C PHE A 159 -5.22 -18.75 0.25
N GLU A 160 -5.89 -18.74 1.40
CA GLU A 160 -7.10 -19.56 1.63
C GLU A 160 -8.25 -19.14 0.72
N LEU A 161 -8.51 -17.83 0.59
CA LEU A 161 -9.52 -17.31 -0.33
C LEU A 161 -9.21 -17.63 -1.79
N LEU A 162 -7.93 -17.58 -2.18
CA LEU A 162 -7.50 -17.92 -3.53
C LEU A 162 -7.69 -19.42 -3.81
N LYS A 163 -7.32 -20.28 -2.85
CA LYS A 163 -7.45 -21.74 -2.94
C LYS A 163 -8.90 -22.20 -3.02
N THR A 164 -9.78 -21.55 -2.27
CA THR A 164 -11.22 -21.86 -2.24
C THR A 164 -12.00 -21.23 -3.38
N TYR A 165 -11.43 -20.25 -4.09
CA TYR A 165 -12.11 -19.47 -5.14
C TYR A 165 -12.85 -20.36 -6.14
N TYR A 166 -12.18 -21.32 -6.79
CA TYR A 166 -12.83 -22.17 -7.80
C TYR A 166 -13.65 -23.32 -7.21
N LEU A 167 -13.50 -23.65 -5.92
CA LEU A 167 -14.31 -24.66 -5.24
C LEU A 167 -15.71 -24.11 -4.95
N GLU A 168 -15.78 -22.86 -4.50
CA GLU A 168 -17.04 -22.16 -4.18
C GLU A 168 -17.89 -21.82 -5.41
N HIS A 169 -17.28 -21.77 -6.60
CA HIS A 169 -17.94 -21.37 -7.86
C HIS A 169 -18.29 -22.57 -8.77
N THR A 170 -18.42 -23.77 -8.19
CA THR A 170 -18.67 -25.02 -8.93
C THR A 170 -20.12 -25.18 -9.42
N GLU A 171 -21.11 -24.54 -8.78
CA GLU A 171 -22.53 -24.86 -9.02
C GLU A 171 -23.38 -23.70 -9.57
N ALA A 172 -22.89 -22.46 -9.66
CA ALA A 172 -23.69 -21.32 -10.13
C ALA A 172 -22.90 -20.32 -10.99
N LYS A 173 -23.27 -20.24 -12.27
CA LYS A 173 -23.08 -19.14 -13.26
C LYS A 173 -21.70 -18.46 -13.36
N ILE A 174 -21.15 -18.49 -14.58
CA ILE A 174 -20.06 -17.63 -15.12
C ILE A 174 -19.02 -17.27 -14.06
N VAL A 175 -18.02 -18.14 -13.91
CA VAL A 175 -16.83 -17.84 -13.12
C VAL A 175 -16.16 -16.60 -13.72
N GLN A 176 -15.99 -15.54 -12.94
CA GLN A 176 -15.15 -14.42 -13.36
C GLN A 176 -13.69 -14.73 -13.02
N GLN A 177 -12.75 -14.05 -13.67
CA GLN A 177 -11.35 -14.18 -13.28
C GLN A 177 -11.16 -13.63 -11.86
N PRO A 178 -10.44 -14.34 -10.96
CA PRO A 178 -10.08 -13.76 -9.68
C PRO A 178 -9.19 -12.52 -9.91
N THR A 179 -9.57 -11.38 -9.33
CA THR A 179 -8.83 -10.12 -9.41
C THR A 179 -8.27 -9.73 -8.06
N VAL A 180 -7.26 -8.87 -8.02
CA VAL A 180 -6.74 -8.32 -6.76
C VAL A 180 -7.85 -7.60 -6.00
N GLN A 181 -8.71 -6.84 -6.71
CA GLN A 181 -9.87 -6.14 -6.13
C GLN A 181 -10.80 -7.11 -5.39
N CYS A 182 -11.15 -8.24 -6.01
CA CYS A 182 -12.04 -9.23 -5.40
C CYS A 182 -11.56 -9.71 -4.02
N PHE A 183 -10.26 -9.98 -3.88
CA PHE A 183 -9.69 -10.39 -2.59
C PHE A 183 -9.55 -9.23 -1.62
N ALA A 184 -9.22 -8.04 -2.11
CA ALA A 184 -9.11 -6.84 -1.30
C ALA A 184 -10.44 -6.50 -0.62
N ASP A 185 -11.55 -6.57 -1.37
CA ASP A 185 -12.91 -6.35 -0.86
C ASP A 185 -13.26 -7.37 0.23
N LYS A 186 -12.99 -8.66 0.01
CA LYS A 186 -13.23 -9.72 1.00
C LYS A 186 -12.38 -9.58 2.28
N LEU A 187 -11.21 -8.95 2.15
CA LEU A 187 -10.29 -8.72 3.27
C LEU A 187 -10.45 -7.35 3.91
N ALA A 188 -11.39 -6.52 3.43
CA ALA A 188 -11.62 -5.15 3.87
C ALA A 188 -10.37 -4.26 3.80
N VAL A 189 -9.59 -4.40 2.72
CA VAL A 189 -8.39 -3.60 2.44
C VAL A 189 -8.40 -3.04 1.02
N THR A 190 -7.49 -2.13 0.71
CA THR A 190 -7.32 -1.67 -0.67
C THR A 190 -6.52 -2.69 -1.50
N PRO A 191 -6.72 -2.76 -2.84
CA PRO A 191 -5.99 -3.67 -3.72
C PRO A 191 -4.47 -3.47 -3.69
N ASN A 192 -4.03 -2.22 -3.53
CA ASN A 192 -2.62 -1.88 -3.49
C ASN A 192 -2.01 -2.34 -2.17
N TYR A 193 -2.66 -2.07 -1.04
CA TYR A 193 -2.22 -2.57 0.26
C TYR A 193 -2.11 -4.11 0.29
N LEU A 194 -3.08 -4.81 -0.30
CA LEU A 194 -3.00 -6.27 -0.47
C LEU A 194 -1.81 -6.66 -1.35
N SER A 195 -1.59 -5.96 -2.47
CA SER A 195 -0.47 -6.25 -3.37
C SER A 195 0.89 -6.05 -2.72
N ASP A 196 1.06 -5.00 -1.93
CA ASP A 196 2.30 -4.67 -1.23
C ASP A 196 2.57 -5.65 -0.09
N THR A 197 1.53 -5.96 0.69
CA THR A 197 1.57 -6.99 1.73
C THR A 197 2.05 -8.33 1.16
N ILE A 198 1.45 -8.75 0.03
CA ILE A 198 1.78 -10.03 -0.61
C ILE A 198 3.17 -9.99 -1.26
N LYS A 199 3.54 -8.88 -1.92
CA LYS A 199 4.87 -8.71 -2.54
C LYS A 199 5.97 -8.73 -1.50
N HIS A 200 5.76 -8.11 -0.35
CA HIS A 200 6.72 -8.12 0.75
C HIS A 200 6.91 -9.53 1.31
N HIS A 201 5.82 -10.29 1.53
CA HIS A 201 5.91 -11.63 2.10
C HIS A 201 6.45 -12.69 1.12
N THR A 202 6.16 -12.55 -0.17
CA THR A 202 6.39 -13.61 -1.17
C THR A 202 7.43 -13.26 -2.23
N GLY A 203 7.88 -12.00 -2.28
CA GLY A 203 8.69 -11.45 -3.35
C GLY A 203 7.94 -11.23 -4.68
N LYS A 204 6.62 -11.49 -4.74
CA LYS A 204 5.81 -11.43 -5.96
C LYS A 204 4.53 -10.64 -5.74
N SER A 205 4.13 -9.83 -6.73
CA SER A 205 2.85 -9.10 -6.64
C SER A 205 1.64 -10.03 -6.53
N ALA A 206 0.58 -9.58 -5.85
CA ALA A 206 -0.67 -10.35 -5.73
C ALA A 206 -1.23 -10.79 -7.09
N LEU A 207 -1.21 -9.91 -8.09
CA LEU A 207 -1.61 -10.24 -9.47
C LEU A 207 -0.77 -11.38 -10.05
N THR A 208 0.54 -11.40 -9.78
CA THR A 208 1.42 -12.47 -10.25
C THR A 208 1.06 -13.80 -9.60
N ILE A 209 0.76 -13.81 -8.30
CA ILE A 209 0.35 -15.01 -7.58
C ILE A 209 -0.98 -15.53 -8.11
N ILE A 210 -1.97 -14.64 -8.28
CA ILE A 210 -3.27 -14.98 -8.86
C ILE A 210 -3.10 -15.61 -10.24
N HIS A 211 -2.32 -14.98 -11.13
CA HIS A 211 -2.06 -15.55 -12.45
C HIS A 211 -1.38 -16.91 -12.36
N ASN A 212 -0.39 -17.09 -11.49
CA ASN A 212 0.26 -18.39 -11.34
C ASN A 212 -0.72 -19.46 -10.86
N PHE A 213 -1.60 -19.13 -9.90
CA PHE A 213 -2.64 -20.02 -9.41
C PHE A 213 -3.62 -20.44 -10.51
N ILE A 214 -4.11 -19.48 -11.31
CA ILE A 214 -4.97 -19.77 -12.47
C ILE A 214 -4.28 -20.71 -13.47
N ILE A 215 -2.97 -20.54 -13.69
CA ILE A 215 -2.20 -21.42 -14.58
C ILE A 215 -2.07 -22.83 -14.02
N GLU A 216 -1.88 -23.01 -12.71
CA GLU A 216 -1.87 -24.34 -12.09
C GLU A 216 -3.23 -25.03 -12.20
N GLU A 217 -4.33 -24.29 -11.98
CA GLU A 217 -5.68 -24.81 -12.21
C GLU A 217 -5.92 -25.19 -13.68
N ALA A 218 -5.40 -24.40 -14.61
CA ALA A 218 -5.44 -24.72 -16.03
C ALA A 218 -4.67 -26.00 -16.36
N LYS A 219 -3.46 -26.17 -15.83
CA LYS A 219 -2.66 -27.40 -15.99
C LYS A 219 -3.39 -28.61 -15.44
N ASN A 220 -3.97 -28.48 -14.25
CA ASN A 220 -4.76 -29.52 -13.59
C ASN A 220 -5.93 -29.98 -14.48
N LYS A 221 -6.73 -29.02 -14.99
CA LYS A 221 -7.84 -29.31 -15.92
C LYS A 221 -7.35 -29.88 -17.26
N LEU A 222 -6.25 -29.38 -17.81
CA LEU A 222 -5.67 -29.88 -19.08
C LEU A 222 -5.23 -31.35 -18.98
N LYS A 223 -4.72 -31.76 -17.80
CA LYS A 223 -4.27 -33.11 -17.49
C LYS A 223 -5.43 -34.06 -17.20
N ASN A 224 -6.37 -33.62 -16.36
CA ASN A 224 -7.37 -34.52 -15.74
C ASN A 224 -8.74 -34.51 -16.42
N THR A 225 -8.93 -33.70 -17.46
CA THR A 225 -10.21 -33.62 -18.19
C THR A 225 -10.03 -33.74 -19.70
N ASN A 226 -11.13 -34.01 -20.40
CA ASN A 226 -11.19 -34.01 -21.87
C ASN A 226 -11.75 -32.71 -22.46
N LEU A 227 -11.98 -31.69 -21.62
CA LEU A 227 -12.48 -30.39 -22.05
C LEU A 227 -11.55 -29.76 -23.09
N THR A 228 -12.09 -29.04 -24.06
CA THR A 228 -11.32 -28.24 -25.01
C THR A 228 -10.57 -27.10 -24.30
N VAL A 229 -9.54 -26.56 -24.94
CA VAL A 229 -8.80 -25.39 -24.43
C VAL A 229 -9.75 -24.20 -24.21
N SER A 230 -10.73 -24.02 -25.10
CA SER A 230 -11.75 -22.98 -24.97
C SER A 230 -12.66 -23.20 -23.77
N GLU A 231 -13.16 -24.41 -23.55
CA GLU A 231 -14.00 -24.72 -22.38
C GLU A 231 -13.25 -24.51 -21.06
N ILE A 232 -11.97 -24.92 -20.99
CA ILE A 232 -11.11 -24.68 -19.81
C ILE A 232 -10.92 -23.18 -19.60
N SER A 233 -10.67 -22.42 -20.66
CA SER A 233 -10.55 -20.96 -20.60
C SER A 233 -11.81 -20.32 -20.01
N TYR A 234 -12.99 -20.72 -20.47
CA TYR A 234 -14.26 -20.19 -19.96
C TYR A 234 -14.51 -20.59 -18.51
N GLN A 235 -14.16 -21.82 -18.10
CA GLN A 235 -14.27 -22.25 -16.70
C GLN A 235 -13.33 -21.48 -15.75
N LEU A 236 -12.22 -20.96 -16.27
CA LEU A 236 -11.29 -20.12 -15.52
C LEU A 236 -11.64 -18.62 -15.59
N GLY A 237 -12.78 -18.29 -16.18
CA GLY A 237 -13.33 -16.93 -16.25
C GLY A 237 -12.69 -15.99 -17.25
N PHE A 238 -12.03 -16.54 -18.28
CA PHE A 238 -11.58 -15.75 -19.41
C PHE A 238 -12.69 -15.60 -20.46
N GLU A 239 -13.01 -14.36 -20.84
CA GLU A 239 -13.95 -14.07 -21.93
C GLU A 239 -13.40 -14.48 -23.30
N TYR A 240 -12.08 -14.41 -23.48
CA TYR A 240 -11.43 -14.68 -24.77
C TYR A 240 -10.34 -15.76 -24.63
N PRO A 241 -10.53 -16.98 -25.19
CA PRO A 241 -9.55 -18.06 -25.15
C PRO A 241 -8.16 -17.73 -25.69
N ASN A 242 -8.08 -16.77 -26.61
CA ASN A 242 -6.80 -16.28 -27.16
C ASN A 242 -5.97 -15.51 -26.13
N TYR A 243 -6.60 -14.84 -25.17
CA TYR A 243 -5.89 -14.18 -24.08
C TYR A 243 -5.34 -15.20 -23.09
N PHE A 244 -6.17 -16.16 -22.70
CA PHE A 244 -5.76 -17.31 -21.87
C PHE A 244 -4.56 -18.04 -22.48
N SER A 245 -4.63 -18.39 -23.76
CA SER A 245 -3.54 -19.13 -24.44
C SER A 245 -2.22 -18.36 -24.45
N ARG A 246 -2.26 -17.04 -24.63
CA ARG A 246 -1.07 -16.17 -24.56
C ARG A 246 -0.51 -16.08 -23.14
N LEU A 247 -1.38 -15.91 -22.15
CA LEU A 247 -0.99 -15.89 -20.74
C LEU A 247 -0.35 -17.21 -20.33
N PHE A 248 -0.97 -18.33 -20.70
CA PHE A 248 -0.47 -19.68 -20.43
C PHE A 248 0.91 -19.87 -21.05
N LYS A 249 1.04 -19.65 -22.36
CA LYS A 249 2.33 -19.77 -23.05
C LYS A 249 3.42 -18.88 -22.45
N ARG A 250 3.10 -17.65 -22.07
CA ARG A 250 4.07 -16.77 -21.40
C ARG A 250 4.53 -17.30 -20.04
N LYS A 251 3.68 -18.04 -19.33
CA LYS A 251 3.95 -18.56 -17.99
C LYS A 251 4.55 -19.97 -17.98
N THR A 252 4.34 -20.75 -19.04
CA THR A 252 4.74 -22.16 -19.11
C THR A 252 5.65 -22.47 -20.29
N GLU A 253 5.95 -21.50 -21.16
CA GLU A 253 6.70 -21.62 -22.42
C GLU A 253 6.02 -22.48 -23.50
N LEU A 254 5.10 -23.36 -23.11
CA LEU A 254 4.25 -24.18 -23.97
C LEU A 254 2.84 -23.60 -24.09
N SER A 255 2.21 -23.71 -25.27
CA SER A 255 0.77 -23.47 -25.40
C SER A 255 -0.06 -24.51 -24.62
N PRO A 256 -1.33 -24.23 -24.29
CA PRO A 256 -2.21 -25.19 -23.61
C PRO A 256 -2.29 -26.55 -24.35
N THR A 257 -2.33 -26.52 -25.68
CA THR A 257 -2.40 -27.74 -26.51
C THR A 257 -1.08 -28.51 -26.48
N GLU A 258 0.05 -27.83 -26.58
CA GLU A 258 1.39 -28.46 -26.48
C GLU A 258 1.59 -29.08 -25.09
N TYR A 259 1.23 -28.35 -24.04
CA TYR A 259 1.28 -28.84 -22.66
C TYR A 259 0.41 -30.09 -22.46
N ARG A 260 -0.84 -30.09 -22.97
CA ARG A 260 -1.71 -31.27 -22.90
C ARG A 260 -1.08 -32.49 -23.59
N LYS A 261 -0.48 -32.31 -24.75
CA LYS A 261 0.20 -33.41 -25.47
C LYS A 261 1.38 -33.93 -24.65
N SER A 262 2.21 -33.05 -24.09
CA SER A 262 3.37 -33.48 -23.31
C SER A 262 3.01 -34.28 -22.06
N VAL A 263 1.86 -34.02 -21.43
CA VAL A 263 1.43 -34.76 -20.23
C VAL A 263 0.59 -36.02 -20.51
N LYS A 264 0.04 -36.17 -21.73
CA LYS A 264 -0.72 -37.37 -22.15
C LYS A 264 0.11 -38.38 -22.97
N SER A 265 1.30 -37.98 -23.43
CA SER A 265 2.24 -38.86 -24.15
C SER A 265 3.22 -39.61 -23.23
N ILE A 266 2.91 -39.68 -21.93
CA ILE A 266 3.58 -40.49 -20.89
C ILE A 266 2.52 -41.40 -20.30
#